data_AF-A0A9D8JZT6-F1
#
_entry.id   AF-A0A9D8JZT6-F1
#
_cell.length_a   1.000
_cell.length_b   1.000
_cell.length_c   1.000
_cell.angle_alpha   90.00
_cell.angle_beta   90.00
_cell.angle_gamma   90.00
#
_symmetry.space_group_name_H-M   'P 1'
#
loop_
_entity.id
_entity.type
_entity.pdbx_description
1 polymer ?
#
loop_
_entity_poly.entity_id
_entity_poly.type
_entity_poly.pdbx_seq_one_letter_code
_entity_poly.pdbx_strand_id
1 'polypeptide(L)'
;MATTEEVNKFMKDNMKFVPRMYQILNTVVPDHGMAFANFYQTIFADGAIPKRLKELMFTAIGVSWCSPRCIIHVVPAIEAGASDGEVFEACVVGVIAAGFVPGGPGIPYAFEYAAKVLDIAAKHRKGEKWEYLPAPKFDRGVY
;
A
#
# COMPACT_ATOMS: atom_id res chain seq x y z
N MET A 1 19.35 -11.07 -18.38
CA MET A 1 18.32 -10.78 -17.38
C MET A 1 18.57 -9.39 -16.84
N ALA A 2 17.52 -8.63 -16.55
CA ALA A 2 17.65 -7.32 -15.92
C ALA A 2 18.27 -7.45 -14.52
N THR A 3 19.05 -6.47 -14.10
CA THR A 3 19.62 -6.39 -12.76
C THR A 3 18.55 -6.00 -11.73
N THR A 4 18.81 -6.27 -10.44
CA THR A 4 17.93 -5.84 -9.34
C THR A 4 17.64 -4.35 -9.38
N GLU A 5 18.64 -3.53 -9.72
CA GLU A 5 18.53 -2.07 -9.77
C GLU A 5 17.63 -1.62 -10.92
N GLU A 6 17.79 -2.22 -12.10
CA GLU A 6 16.95 -1.96 -13.28
C GLU A 6 15.49 -2.32 -12.99
N VAL A 7 15.22 -3.48 -12.40
CA VAL A 7 13.85 -3.89 -12.06
C VAL A 7 13.26 -3.01 -10.95
N ASN A 8 14.02 -2.70 -9.90
CA ASN A 8 13.55 -1.78 -8.86
C ASN A 8 13.22 -0.40 -9.42
N LYS A 9 14.04 0.13 -10.34
CA LYS A 9 13.76 1.38 -11.02
C LYS A 9 12.50 1.26 -11.88
N PHE A 10 12.38 0.20 -12.67
CA PHE A 10 11.19 -0.06 -13.49
C PHE A 10 9.91 -0.13 -12.64
N MET A 11 9.96 -0.81 -11.50
CA MET A 11 8.84 -0.88 -10.56
C MET A 11 8.54 0.49 -9.96
N LYS A 12 9.53 1.31 -9.59
CA LYS A 12 9.26 2.67 -9.08
C LYS A 12 8.62 3.56 -10.14
N ASP A 13 9.12 3.51 -11.38
CA ASP A 13 8.59 4.37 -12.45
C ASP A 13 7.12 4.04 -12.74
N ASN A 14 6.79 2.74 -12.76
CA ASN A 14 5.45 2.25 -13.05
C ASN A 14 4.54 2.23 -11.82
N MET A 15 4.97 1.74 -10.68
CA MET A 15 4.11 1.57 -9.51
C MET A 15 4.21 2.72 -8.51
N LYS A 16 5.19 3.62 -8.66
CA LYS A 16 5.57 4.67 -7.70
C LYS A 16 6.26 4.19 -6.42
N PHE A 17 6.42 2.89 -6.24
CA PHE A 17 7.16 2.32 -5.11
C PHE A 17 7.61 0.88 -5.41
N VAL A 18 8.46 0.33 -4.53
CA VAL A 18 8.83 -1.10 -4.55
C VAL A 18 8.30 -1.74 -3.26
N PRO A 19 7.28 -2.62 -3.32
CA PRO A 19 6.76 -3.29 -2.14
C PRO A 19 7.83 -4.19 -1.52
N ARG A 20 7.78 -4.40 -0.19
CA ARG A 20 8.75 -5.26 0.53
C ARG A 20 8.98 -6.61 -0.15
N MET A 21 7.91 -7.27 -0.62
CA MET A 21 8.03 -8.59 -1.24
C MET A 21 8.93 -8.58 -2.49
N TYR A 22 8.94 -7.47 -3.25
CA TYR A 22 9.77 -7.34 -4.44
C TYR A 22 11.19 -6.85 -4.16
N GLN A 23 11.46 -6.29 -2.98
CA GLN A 23 12.85 -6.01 -2.57
C GLN A 23 13.70 -7.29 -2.49
N ILE A 24 13.06 -8.42 -2.19
CA ILE A 24 13.70 -9.75 -2.19
C ILE A 24 13.51 -10.44 -3.54
N LEU A 25 12.30 -10.50 -4.09
CA LEU A 25 12.07 -11.23 -5.35
C LEU A 25 12.90 -10.68 -6.50
N ASN A 26 13.13 -9.37 -6.58
CA ASN A 26 13.91 -8.79 -7.67
C ASN A 26 15.40 -9.19 -7.64
N THR A 27 15.93 -9.70 -6.51
CA THR A 27 17.33 -10.16 -6.42
C THR A 27 17.54 -11.57 -6.96
N VAL A 28 16.47 -12.36 -7.06
CA VAL A 28 16.53 -13.77 -7.47
C VAL A 28 15.75 -14.05 -8.75
N VAL A 29 14.67 -13.32 -9.00
CA VAL A 29 13.73 -13.52 -10.12
C VAL A 29 13.24 -12.18 -10.71
N PRO A 30 14.13 -11.38 -11.33
CA PRO A 30 13.84 -10.02 -11.80
C PRO A 30 12.66 -9.92 -12.78
N ASP A 31 12.46 -10.93 -13.63
CA ASP A 31 11.40 -10.94 -14.64
C ASP A 31 9.98 -10.91 -14.02
N HIS A 32 9.80 -11.48 -12.83
CA HIS A 32 8.51 -11.44 -12.12
C HIS A 32 8.17 -10.04 -11.60
N GLY A 33 9.17 -9.27 -11.19
CA GLY A 33 8.98 -7.88 -10.76
C GLY A 33 8.50 -7.00 -11.91
N MET A 34 9.10 -7.14 -13.09
CA MET A 34 8.69 -6.42 -14.30
C MET A 34 7.28 -6.83 -14.74
N ALA A 35 6.96 -8.13 -14.75
CA ALA A 35 5.63 -8.62 -15.09
C ALA A 35 4.55 -8.07 -14.14
N PHE A 36 4.83 -8.04 -12.84
CA PHE A 36 3.91 -7.46 -11.86
C PHE A 36 3.71 -5.96 -12.05
N ALA A 37 4.79 -5.20 -12.29
CA ALA A 37 4.68 -3.76 -12.54
C ALA A 37 3.84 -3.44 -13.79
N ASN A 38 3.95 -4.25 -14.84
CA ASN A 38 3.10 -4.14 -16.02
C ASN A 38 1.64 -4.41 -15.70
N PHE A 39 1.33 -5.49 -14.98
CA PHE A 39 -0.04 -5.79 -14.54
C PHE A 39 -0.61 -4.67 -13.67
N TYR A 40 0.17 -4.20 -12.69
CA TYR A 40 -0.21 -3.08 -11.81
C TYR A 40 -0.59 -1.83 -12.60
N GLN A 41 0.17 -1.51 -13.65
CA GLN A 41 -0.10 -0.38 -14.53
C GLN A 41 -1.45 -0.49 -15.24
N THR A 42 -1.84 -1.69 -15.69
CA THR A 42 -3.17 -1.87 -16.32
C THR A 42 -4.34 -1.49 -15.41
N ILE A 43 -4.13 -1.53 -14.09
CA ILE A 43 -5.15 -1.21 -13.07
C ILE A 43 -5.05 0.27 -12.68
N PHE A 44 -3.85 0.70 -12.27
CA PHE A 44 -3.64 1.98 -11.58
C PHE A 44 -3.16 3.12 -12.49
N ALA A 45 -2.91 2.90 -13.77
CA ALA A 45 -2.61 4.00 -14.71
C ALA A 45 -3.74 5.05 -14.74
N ASP A 46 -3.39 6.27 -15.12
CA ASP A 46 -4.36 7.33 -15.35
C ASP A 46 -5.38 6.94 -16.43
N GLY A 47 -6.64 7.32 -16.23
CA GLY A 47 -7.74 7.09 -17.14
C GLY A 47 -8.92 7.96 -16.73
N ALA A 48 -10.15 7.44 -16.86
CA ALA A 48 -11.35 8.15 -16.38
C ALA A 48 -11.30 8.48 -14.88
N ILE A 49 -10.60 7.63 -14.10
CA ILE A 49 -10.24 7.91 -12.70
C ILE A 49 -8.72 8.10 -12.66
N PRO A 50 -8.21 9.25 -12.17
CA PRO A 50 -6.78 9.48 -12.00
C PRO A 50 -6.13 8.43 -11.09
N LYS A 51 -4.86 8.10 -11.35
CA LYS A 51 -4.07 7.17 -10.54
C LYS A 51 -4.15 7.49 -9.06
N ARG A 52 -3.95 8.75 -8.70
CA ARG A 52 -4.04 9.28 -7.33
C ARG A 52 -5.31 8.82 -6.62
N LEU A 53 -6.47 8.95 -7.29
CA LEU A 53 -7.75 8.56 -6.73
C LEU A 53 -7.89 7.04 -6.63
N LYS A 54 -7.43 6.27 -7.63
CA LYS A 54 -7.44 4.80 -7.56
C LYS A 54 -6.61 4.27 -6.39
N GLU A 55 -5.44 4.86 -6.16
CA GLU A 55 -4.55 4.50 -5.05
C GLU A 55 -5.17 4.86 -3.68
N LEU A 56 -5.85 6.02 -3.58
CA LEU A 56 -6.61 6.40 -2.38
C LEU A 56 -7.81 5.48 -2.14
N MET A 57 -8.55 5.10 -3.18
CA MET A 57 -9.63 4.13 -3.10
C MET A 57 -9.10 2.79 -2.56
N PHE A 58 -7.96 2.32 -3.07
CA PHE A 58 -7.38 1.06 -2.61
C PHE A 58 -6.77 1.16 -1.20
N THR A 59 -6.30 2.35 -0.81
CA THR A 59 -5.91 2.64 0.58
C THR A 59 -7.12 2.52 1.51
N ALA A 60 -8.27 3.11 1.15
CA ALA A 60 -9.52 2.99 1.91
C ALA A 60 -10.01 1.54 2.00
N ILE A 61 -9.90 0.77 0.91
CA ILE A 61 -10.18 -0.67 0.92
C ILE A 61 -9.25 -1.39 1.90
N GLY A 62 -7.95 -1.09 1.87
CA GLY A 62 -6.97 -1.66 2.81
C GLY A 62 -7.29 -1.38 4.27
N VAL A 63 -7.76 -0.16 4.58
CA VAL A 63 -8.26 0.21 5.91
C VAL A 63 -9.51 -0.60 6.27
N SER A 64 -10.51 -0.63 5.38
CA SER A 64 -11.78 -1.33 5.64
C SER A 64 -11.61 -2.84 5.84
N TRP A 65 -10.66 -3.43 5.11
CA TRP A 65 -10.34 -4.85 5.19
C TRP A 65 -9.32 -5.18 6.27
N CYS A 66 -8.84 -4.17 7.00
CA CYS A 66 -7.81 -4.33 8.03
C CYS A 66 -6.59 -5.08 7.47
N SER A 67 -6.17 -4.71 6.25
CA SER A 67 -5.08 -5.38 5.53
C SER A 67 -3.80 -4.56 5.64
N PRO A 68 -2.80 -5.01 6.42
CA PRO A 68 -1.55 -4.28 6.56
C PRO A 68 -0.81 -4.19 5.22
N ARG A 69 -1.01 -5.18 4.33
CA ARG A 69 -0.38 -5.24 3.01
C ARG A 69 -1.06 -4.38 1.95
N CYS A 70 -2.28 -3.89 2.19
CA CYS A 70 -3.00 -3.03 1.25
C CYS A 70 -2.93 -1.55 1.65
N ILE A 71 -2.80 -1.23 2.94
CA ILE A 71 -2.68 0.17 3.40
C ILE A 71 -1.43 0.90 2.87
N ILE A 72 -0.43 0.17 2.39
CA ILE A 72 0.78 0.74 1.76
C ILE A 72 0.50 1.50 0.47
N HIS A 73 -0.69 1.37 -0.12
CA HIS A 73 -1.09 2.16 -1.30
C HIS A 73 -1.18 3.67 -1.03
N VAL A 74 -1.11 4.09 0.24
CA VAL A 74 -0.92 5.50 0.57
C VAL A 74 0.39 6.06 0.00
N VAL A 75 1.43 5.23 -0.13
CA VAL A 75 2.73 5.64 -0.70
C VAL A 75 2.59 6.01 -2.18
N PRO A 76 2.15 5.12 -3.09
CA PRO A 76 1.93 5.49 -4.47
C PRO A 76 0.86 6.57 -4.66
N ALA A 77 -0.13 6.68 -3.76
CA ALA A 77 -1.07 7.80 -3.77
C ALA A 77 -0.35 9.15 -3.55
N ILE A 78 0.51 9.24 -2.53
CA ILE A 78 1.31 10.44 -2.24
C ILE A 78 2.23 10.78 -3.41
N GLU A 79 2.93 9.78 -3.96
CA GLU A 79 3.79 9.95 -5.14
C GLU A 79 3.03 10.32 -6.42
N ALA A 80 1.72 10.01 -6.47
CA ALA A 80 0.81 10.46 -7.52
C ALA A 80 0.15 11.82 -7.20
N GLY A 81 0.58 12.50 -6.13
CA GLY A 81 0.16 13.86 -5.78
C GLY A 81 -0.99 13.94 -4.77
N ALA A 82 -1.29 12.89 -4.00
CA ALA A 82 -2.28 12.96 -2.93
C ALA A 82 -1.84 13.93 -1.83
N SER A 83 -2.77 14.80 -1.43
CA SER A 83 -2.64 15.67 -0.26
C SER A 83 -2.92 14.90 1.04
N ASP A 84 -2.50 15.47 2.18
CA ASP A 84 -2.81 14.89 3.49
C ASP A 84 -4.32 14.91 3.79
N GLY A 85 -5.03 15.92 3.29
CA GLY A 85 -6.49 15.98 3.37
C GLY A 85 -7.16 14.81 2.64
N GLU A 86 -6.75 14.55 1.39
CA GLU A 86 -7.26 13.41 0.62
C GLU A 86 -6.96 12.06 1.29
N VAL A 87 -5.76 11.89 1.86
CA VAL A 87 -5.40 10.67 2.61
C VAL A 87 -6.27 10.52 3.86
N PHE A 88 -6.49 11.62 4.60
CA PHE A 88 -7.34 11.61 5.79
C PHE A 88 -8.78 11.23 5.46
N GLU A 89 -9.37 11.85 4.44
CA GLU A 89 -10.73 11.54 4.01
C GLU A 89 -10.86 10.08 3.54
N ALA A 90 -9.90 9.57 2.76
CA ALA A 90 -9.89 8.17 2.35
C ALA A 90 -9.81 7.20 3.54
N CYS A 91 -9.00 7.51 4.55
CA CYS A 91 -8.93 6.74 5.80
C CYS A 91 -10.28 6.70 6.52
N VAL A 92 -10.94 7.84 6.69
CA VAL A 92 -12.24 7.93 7.38
C VAL A 92 -13.32 7.14 6.62
N VAL A 93 -13.33 7.21 5.29
CA VAL A 93 -14.20 6.38 4.44
C VAL A 93 -13.90 4.89 4.64
N GLY A 94 -12.62 4.51 4.70
CA GLY A 94 -12.22 3.13 4.96
C GLY A 94 -12.68 2.62 6.33
N VAL A 95 -12.59 3.46 7.38
CA VAL A 95 -13.04 3.11 8.74
C VAL A 95 -14.54 2.83 8.75
N ILE A 96 -15.37 3.72 8.19
CA ILE A 96 -16.83 3.52 8.20
C ILE A 96 -17.25 2.34 7.30
N ALA A 97 -16.53 2.11 6.20
CA ALA A 97 -16.79 0.98 5.29
C ALA A 97 -16.52 -0.40 5.94
N ALA A 98 -15.70 -0.46 6.99
CA ALA A 98 -15.51 -1.70 7.76
C ALA A 98 -16.80 -2.16 8.47
N GLY A 99 -17.75 -1.24 8.70
CA GLY A 99 -19.05 -1.53 9.30
C GLY A 99 -18.98 -2.08 10.73
N PHE A 100 -20.14 -2.55 11.21
CA PHE A 100 -20.24 -3.29 12.46
C PHE A 100 -20.45 -4.77 12.13
N VAL A 101 -19.35 -5.53 12.07
CA VAL A 101 -19.38 -6.95 11.71
C VAL A 101 -19.34 -7.80 12.98
N PRO A 102 -20.39 -8.58 13.31
CA PRO A 102 -20.35 -9.52 14.42
C PRO A 102 -19.21 -10.53 14.22
N GLY A 103 -18.28 -10.59 15.18
CA GLY A 103 -17.09 -11.46 15.11
C GLY A 103 -16.01 -11.02 14.11
N GLY A 104 -16.17 -9.86 13.48
CA GLY A 104 -15.17 -9.25 12.61
C GLY A 104 -14.46 -8.06 13.26
N PRO A 105 -13.39 -7.55 12.64
CA PRO A 105 -12.62 -6.40 13.15
C PRO A 105 -13.48 -5.13 13.28
N GLY A 106 -14.34 -4.86 12.29
CA GLY A 106 -15.25 -3.71 12.28
C GLY A 106 -14.56 -2.34 12.40
N ILE A 107 -15.35 -1.31 12.65
CA ILE A 107 -14.88 0.08 12.81
C ILE A 107 -13.73 0.24 13.83
N PRO A 108 -13.80 -0.30 15.07
CA PRO A 108 -12.76 -0.07 16.07
C PRO A 108 -11.38 -0.56 15.64
N TYR A 109 -11.32 -1.69 14.93
CA TYR A 109 -10.05 -2.25 14.46
C TYR A 109 -9.59 -1.56 13.17
N ALA A 110 -10.50 -1.22 12.26
CA ALA A 110 -10.17 -0.46 11.04
C ALA A 110 -9.55 0.91 11.37
N PHE A 111 -9.93 1.53 12.50
CA PHE A 111 -9.27 2.75 12.99
C PHE A 111 -7.77 2.57 13.22
N GLU A 112 -7.30 1.41 13.71
CA GLU A 112 -5.87 1.14 13.89
C GLU A 112 -5.13 1.15 12.55
N TYR A 113 -5.78 0.64 11.49
CA TYR A 113 -5.24 0.67 10.13
C TYR A 113 -5.23 2.07 9.54
N ALA A 114 -6.27 2.86 9.79
CA ALA A 114 -6.27 4.28 9.41
C ALA A 114 -5.14 5.05 10.12
N ALA A 115 -4.97 4.86 11.44
CA ALA A 115 -3.86 5.45 12.18
C ALA A 115 -2.50 5.02 11.60
N LYS A 116 -2.38 3.76 11.18
CA LYS A 116 -1.17 3.24 10.54
C LYS A 116 -0.90 3.87 9.17
N VAL A 117 -1.94 4.09 8.36
CA VAL A 117 -1.83 4.84 7.09
C VAL A 117 -1.28 6.24 7.36
N LEU A 118 -1.81 6.94 8.35
CA LEU A 118 -1.37 8.30 8.69
C LEU A 118 0.09 8.34 9.19
N ASP A 119 0.52 7.35 9.99
CA ASP A 119 1.92 7.19 10.40
C ASP A 119 2.85 6.98 9.20
N ILE A 120 2.46 6.08 8.28
CA ILE A 120 3.22 5.82 7.05
C ILE A 120 3.30 7.09 6.19
N ALA A 121 2.18 7.77 5.96
CA ALA A 121 2.12 8.99 5.18
C ALA A 121 3.04 10.08 5.74
N ALA A 122 2.96 10.34 7.06
CA ALA A 122 3.77 11.34 7.73
C ALA A 122 5.27 11.03 7.64
N LYS A 123 5.67 9.77 7.87
CA LYS A 123 7.07 9.33 7.78
C LYS A 123 7.58 9.38 6.34
N HIS A 124 6.79 8.89 5.39
CA HIS A 124 7.14 8.87 3.97
C HIS A 124 7.41 10.29 3.45
N ARG A 125 6.56 11.26 3.78
CA ARG A 125 6.79 12.68 3.41
C ARG A 125 8.07 13.27 3.99
N LYS A 126 8.47 12.85 5.19
CA LYS A 126 9.72 13.29 5.83
C LYS A 126 10.95 12.53 5.33
N GLY A 127 10.79 11.55 4.44
CA GLY A 127 11.86 10.63 4.05
C GLY A 127 12.32 9.71 5.18
N GLU A 128 11.51 9.58 6.23
CA GLU A 128 11.79 8.69 7.36
C GLU A 128 11.45 7.24 7.02
N LYS A 129 12.16 6.31 7.64
CA LYS A 129 11.85 4.89 7.52
C LYS A 129 10.49 4.60 8.14
N TRP A 130 9.60 3.98 7.38
CA TRP A 130 8.29 3.52 7.82
C TRP A 130 8.18 2.00 7.75
N GLU A 131 7.20 1.47 8.46
CA GLU A 131 6.91 0.04 8.55
C GLU A 131 5.39 -0.14 8.62
N TYR A 132 4.87 -1.13 7.90
CA TYR A 132 3.44 -1.43 7.76
C TYR A 132 3.08 -2.84 8.25
N LEU A 133 4.07 -3.71 8.46
CA LEU A 133 3.89 -5.03 9.05
C LEU A 133 4.51 -5.07 10.44
N PRO A 134 3.91 -5.81 11.39
CA PRO A 134 4.62 -6.17 12.61
C PRO A 134 5.88 -6.97 12.26
N ALA A 135 6.86 -6.95 13.18
CA ALA A 135 8.03 -7.81 13.05
C ALA A 135 7.58 -9.28 12.92
N PRO A 136 8.14 -10.05 11.97
CA PRO A 136 7.81 -11.46 11.85
C PRO A 136 8.08 -12.17 13.17
N LYS A 137 7.08 -12.85 13.69
CA LYS A 137 7.26 -13.81 14.77
C LYS A 137 7.48 -15.17 14.11
N PHE A 138 8.65 -15.75 14.35
CA PHE A 138 8.99 -17.10 13.88
C PHE A 138 8.71 -18.12 14.99
N ASP A 139 7.59 -17.94 15.69
CA ASP A 139 6.98 -18.93 16.55
C ASP A 139 6.06 -19.79 15.68
N ARG A 140 6.32 -21.09 15.59
CA ARG A 140 5.43 -22.00 14.86
C ARG A 140 4.06 -22.05 15.57
N GLY A 141 3.11 -21.19 15.18
CA GLY A 141 1.73 -21.13 15.68
C GLY A 141 1.47 -19.86 16.50
N VAL A 142 0.44 -19.07 16.27
CA VAL A 142 -0.94 -19.34 15.81
C VAL A 142 -1.36 -18.16 14.90
N TYR A 143 -2.07 -18.46 13.81
CA TYR A 143 -2.65 -17.47 12.90
C TYR A 143 -3.65 -16.56 13.60
#